data_AF-A0A077P890-F1
#
_entry.id   AF-A0A077P890-F1
#
_cell.length_a   1.000
_cell.length_b   1.000
_cell.length_c   1.000
_cell.angle_alpha   90.00
_cell.angle_beta   90.00
_cell.angle_gamma   90.00
#
_symmetry.space_group_name_H-M   'P 1'
#
loop_
_entity.id
_entity.type
_entity.pdbx_description
1 polymer ?
#
loop_
_entity_poly.entity_id
_entity_poly.type
_entity_poly.pdbx_seq_one_letter_code
_entity_poly.pdbx_strand_id
1 'polypeptide(L)'
;MLSSFTNTLDRTLNTPITSDEEAEQYTPEQLLSWAQGCMLEGLPDDFNEAYVECLQQQHLDGKREVKITHQFKLNADSAYETFTPADYLYPAQCIERVLAGKDWKKAKLTFNPRKATFSWE
;
A
#
# COMPACT_ATOMS: atom_id res chain seq x y z
N MET A 1 14.32 -13.92 -14.93
CA MET A 1 13.09 -14.55 -14.40
C MET A 1 12.52 -13.58 -13.38
N LEU A 2 11.35 -13.00 -13.65
CA LEU A 2 10.70 -11.99 -12.82
C LEU A 2 10.03 -12.70 -11.63
N SER A 3 10.57 -12.54 -10.43
CA SER A 3 9.97 -13.06 -9.21
C SER A 3 8.78 -12.17 -8.82
N SER A 4 7.59 -12.49 -9.32
CA SER A 4 6.33 -11.94 -8.79
C SER A 4 6.05 -12.60 -7.44
N PHE A 5 6.32 -11.89 -6.35
CA PHE A 5 5.93 -12.33 -5.01
C PHE A 5 4.45 -11.98 -4.79
N THR A 6 3.55 -12.93 -5.04
CA THR A 6 2.12 -12.79 -4.74
C THR A 6 1.85 -13.22 -3.30
N ASN A 7 1.92 -12.28 -2.34
CA ASN A 7 1.49 -12.52 -0.97
C ASN A 7 0.01 -12.10 -0.81
N THR A 8 -0.86 -13.06 -0.49
CA THR A 8 -2.23 -12.82 -0.03
C THR A 8 -2.22 -12.57 1.48
N LEU A 9 -2.68 -11.41 1.92
CA LEU A 9 -2.77 -11.06 3.34
C LEU A 9 -4.14 -11.45 3.90
N ASP A 10 -4.16 -12.38 4.86
CA ASP A 10 -5.34 -12.69 5.67
C ASP A 10 -5.41 -11.75 6.88
N ARG A 11 -6.59 -11.16 7.11
CA ARG A 11 -6.84 -10.15 8.16
C ARG A 11 -6.72 -10.78 9.55
N THR A 12 -5.57 -10.63 10.19
CA THR A 12 -5.37 -10.99 11.61
C THR A 12 -5.38 -9.71 12.45
N LEU A 13 -6.45 -9.52 13.24
CA LEU A 13 -6.54 -8.47 14.24
C LEU A 13 -5.71 -8.89 15.46
N ASN A 14 -4.67 -8.14 15.83
CA ASN A 14 -4.02 -8.32 17.13
C ASN A 14 -3.70 -7.01 17.85
N THR A 15 -3.89 -7.14 19.16
CA THR A 15 -3.74 -6.30 20.37
C THR A 15 -2.73 -5.13 20.38
N PRO A 16 -2.98 -4.10 21.23
CA PRO A 16 -2.10 -2.94 21.38
C PRO A 16 -0.84 -3.29 22.18
N ILE A 17 0.32 -2.86 21.70
CA ILE A 17 1.62 -2.98 22.39
C ILE A 17 2.05 -1.58 22.87
N THR A 18 2.55 -1.54 24.11
CA THR A 18 3.02 -0.34 24.81
C THR A 18 4.55 -0.38 24.87
N SER A 19 5.16 0.82 24.87
CA SER A 19 6.53 1.20 25.30
C SER A 19 7.75 0.90 24.40
N ASP A 20 8.61 1.93 24.34
CA ASP A 20 9.80 2.19 23.53
C ASP A 20 10.97 1.19 23.64
N GLU A 21 11.86 1.25 22.63
CA GLU A 21 13.26 0.75 22.56
C GLU A 21 13.52 -0.70 22.08
N GLU A 22 13.14 -0.96 20.84
CA GLU A 22 13.94 -1.63 19.80
C GLU A 22 13.32 -1.16 18.47
N ALA A 23 14.08 -0.94 17.40
CA ALA A 23 13.47 -0.61 16.12
C ALA A 23 12.69 -1.84 15.65
N GLU A 24 11.42 -1.96 16.08
CA GLU A 24 10.53 -3.05 15.70
C GLU A 24 10.53 -3.11 14.18
N GLN A 25 11.25 -4.09 13.64
CA GLN A 25 11.22 -4.39 12.21
C GLN A 25 9.87 -5.05 11.97
N TYR A 26 8.88 -4.22 11.65
CA TYR A 26 7.58 -4.69 11.19
C TYR A 26 7.77 -5.54 9.94
N THR A 27 7.07 -6.67 9.89
CA THR A 27 7.15 -7.53 8.71
C THR A 27 6.51 -6.83 7.51
N PRO A 28 6.89 -7.18 6.27
CA PRO A 28 6.23 -6.66 5.08
C PRO A 28 4.71 -6.82 5.11
N GLU A 29 4.21 -7.95 5.62
CA GLU A 29 2.80 -8.26 5.74
C GLU A 29 2.08 -7.31 6.70
N GLN A 30 2.70 -6.99 7.84
CA GLN A 30 2.15 -6.02 8.80
C GLN A 30 2.06 -4.62 8.18
N LEU A 31 3.13 -4.15 7.54
CA LEU A 31 3.17 -2.84 6.88
C LEU A 31 2.09 -2.71 5.79
N LEU A 32 1.94 -3.74 4.96
CA LEU A 32 0.91 -3.78 3.92
C LEU A 32 -0.51 -3.85 4.49
N SER A 33 -0.70 -4.58 5.60
CA SER A 33 -1.99 -4.63 6.30
C SER A 33 -2.37 -3.26 6.88
N TRP A 34 -1.40 -2.52 7.43
CA TRP A 34 -1.65 -1.15 7.91
C TRP A 34 -1.92 -0.17 6.78
N ALA A 35 -1.20 -0.27 5.66
CA ALA A 35 -1.49 0.52 4.47
C ALA A 35 -2.93 0.28 4.00
N GLN A 36 -3.36 -0.99 3.93
CA GLN A 36 -4.73 -1.35 3.60
C GLN A 36 -5.73 -0.77 4.61
N GLY A 37 -5.49 -0.95 5.91
CA GLY A 37 -6.36 -0.45 6.98
C GLY A 37 -6.60 1.05 6.88
N CYS A 38 -5.52 1.84 6.70
CA CYS A 38 -5.59 3.28 6.53
C CYS A 38 -6.43 3.70 5.31
N MET A 39 -6.38 2.95 4.22
CA MET A 39 -7.15 3.27 3.02
C MET A 39 -8.62 2.89 3.15
N LEU A 40 -8.95 1.82 3.87
CA LEU A 40 -10.33 1.36 4.08
C LEU A 40 -11.21 2.41 4.76
N GLU A 41 -10.63 3.25 5.63
CA GLU A 41 -11.38 4.33 6.31
C GLU A 41 -11.95 5.39 5.35
N GLY A 42 -11.35 5.55 4.16
CA GLY A 42 -11.78 6.50 3.14
C GLY A 42 -12.67 5.91 2.05
N LEU A 43 -13.09 4.64 2.17
CA LEU A 43 -13.79 3.90 1.13
C LEU A 43 -15.21 3.47 1.57
N PRO A 44 -16.15 3.29 0.63
CA PRO A 44 -17.43 2.64 0.91
C PRO A 44 -17.22 1.20 1.41
N ASP A 45 -18.15 0.64 2.19
CA ASP A 45 -17.98 -0.72 2.74
C ASP A 45 -17.86 -1.83 1.68
N ASP A 46 -18.60 -1.70 0.57
CA ASP A 46 -18.79 -2.76 -0.45
C ASP A 46 -18.14 -2.44 -1.81
N PHE A 47 -17.02 -1.71 -1.84
CA PHE A 47 -16.28 -1.48 -3.07
C PHE A 47 -15.68 -2.77 -3.65
N ASN A 48 -15.61 -2.86 -4.98
CA ASN A 48 -15.05 -4.03 -5.66
C ASN A 48 -13.52 -4.10 -5.56
N GLU A 49 -12.84 -2.98 -5.83
CA GLU A 49 -11.37 -2.93 -5.81
C GLU A 49 -10.85 -1.49 -5.58
N ALA A 50 -9.79 -1.37 -4.80
CA ALA A 50 -9.04 -0.14 -4.60
C ALA A 50 -7.54 -0.42 -4.70
N TYR A 51 -6.77 0.63 -4.95
CA TYR A 51 -5.32 0.53 -4.93
C TYR A 51 -4.65 1.82 -4.49
N VAL A 52 -3.45 1.66 -3.95
CA VAL A 52 -2.43 2.71 -3.92
C VAL A 52 -1.30 2.31 -4.85
N GLU A 53 -0.87 3.25 -5.68
CA GLU A 53 0.27 3.11 -6.59
C GLU A 53 1.30 4.19 -6.26
N CYS A 54 2.55 3.78 -6.07
CA CYS A 54 3.71 4.63 -5.89
C CYS A 54 4.58 4.53 -7.13
N LEU A 55 4.90 5.67 -7.75
CA LEU A 55 5.80 5.77 -8.88
C LEU A 55 7.00 6.64 -8.51
N GLN A 56 8.19 6.05 -8.49
CA GLN A 56 9.42 6.79 -8.32
C GLN A 56 9.79 7.51 -9.61
N GLN A 57 10.13 8.79 -9.45
CA GLN A 57 10.65 9.62 -10.50
C GLN A 57 12.00 10.18 -10.04
N GLN A 58 13.01 9.99 -10.87
CA GLN A 58 14.32 10.58 -10.64
C GLN A 58 14.43 11.84 -11.49
N HIS A 59 14.68 12.96 -10.82
CA HIS A 59 14.88 14.25 -11.47
C HIS A 59 16.33 14.39 -11.92
N LEU A 60 16.54 15.27 -12.90
CA LEU A 60 17.88 15.54 -13.46
C LEU A 60 18.86 16.09 -12.41
N ASP A 61 18.35 16.68 -11.33
CA ASP A 61 19.14 17.19 -10.20
C ASP A 61 19.47 16.11 -9.15
N GLY A 62 19.13 14.84 -9.43
CA GLY A 62 19.36 13.71 -8.53
C GLY A 62 18.31 13.57 -7.43
N LYS A 63 17.30 14.46 -7.34
CA LYS A 63 16.21 14.30 -6.37
C LYS A 63 15.30 13.15 -6.79
N ARG A 64 14.87 12.39 -5.79
CA ARG A 64 13.84 11.36 -5.94
C ARG A 64 12.50 11.91 -5.48
N GLU A 65 11.50 11.81 -6.34
CA GLU A 65 10.10 12.12 -6.05
C GLU A 65 9.29 10.82 -6.12
N VAL A 66 8.30 10.67 -5.25
CA VAL A 66 7.35 9.56 -5.30
C VAL A 66 5.97 10.12 -5.57
N LYS A 67 5.45 9.85 -6.76
CA LYS A 67 4.06 10.16 -7.10
C LYS A 67 3.16 9.07 -6.54
N ILE A 68 2.19 9.48 -5.72
CA ILE A 68 1.23 8.59 -5.07
C ILE A 68 -0.13 8.74 -5.75
N THR A 69 -0.77 7.61 -6.08
CA THR A 69 -2.11 7.58 -6.67
C THR A 69 -3.00 6.65 -5.87
N HIS A 70 -4.14 7.16 -5.41
CA HIS A 70 -5.19 6.39 -4.72
C HIS A 70 -6.42 6.34 -5.62
N GLN A 71 -6.88 5.14 -5.94
CA GLN A 71 -8.08 4.96 -6.74
C GLN A 71 -8.89 3.74 -6.30
N PHE A 72 -10.19 3.79 -6.56
CA PHE A 72 -11.11 2.68 -6.31
C PHE A 72 -12.17 2.59 -7.40
N LYS A 73 -12.84 1.43 -7.49
CA LYS A 73 -14.03 1.23 -8.31
C LYS A 73 -15.09 0.48 -7.52
N LEU A 74 -16.34 0.89 -7.68
CA LEU A 74 -17.48 0.29 -6.97
C LEU A 74 -17.79 -1.12 -7.47
N ASN A 75 -17.80 -1.34 -8.79
CA ASN A 75 -18.09 -2.62 -9.42
C ASN A 75 -16.98 -3.02 -10.40
N ALA A 76 -17.05 -4.23 -10.97
CA ALA A 76 -16.08 -4.71 -11.96
C ALA A 76 -16.05 -3.83 -13.21
N ASP A 77 -17.22 -3.36 -13.64
CA ASP A 77 -17.45 -2.58 -14.86
C ASP A 77 -17.36 -1.06 -14.65
N SER A 78 -17.20 -0.60 -13.41
CA SER A 78 -17.07 0.83 -13.10
C SER A 78 -15.67 1.33 -13.45
N ALA A 79 -15.58 2.60 -13.87
CA ALA A 79 -14.30 3.29 -13.98
C ALA A 79 -13.66 3.48 -12.59
N TYR A 80 -12.34 3.67 -12.56
CA TYR A 80 -11.67 4.07 -11.34
C TYR A 80 -11.92 5.54 -11.02
N GLU A 81 -12.16 5.80 -9.76
CA GLU A 81 -12.33 7.12 -9.18
C GLU A 81 -11.23 7.37 -8.16
N THR A 82 -10.81 8.63 -8.02
CA THR A 82 -9.84 9.02 -6.99
C THR A 82 -10.56 9.19 -5.66
N PHE A 83 -9.93 8.67 -4.61
CA PHE A 83 -10.38 8.90 -3.23
C PHE A 83 -9.22 9.47 -2.40
N THR A 84 -9.54 10.03 -1.24
CA THR A 84 -8.56 10.53 -0.28
C THR A 84 -8.65 9.69 0.99
N PRO A 85 -7.64 8.86 1.29
CA PRO A 85 -7.59 8.13 2.55
C PRO A 85 -7.41 9.09 3.74
N ALA A 86 -7.66 8.61 4.96
CA ALA A 86 -7.53 9.41 6.18
C ALA A 86 -6.10 10.00 6.35
N ASP A 87 -5.08 9.19 6.02
CA ASP A 87 -3.71 9.65 5.83
C ASP A 87 -3.26 9.35 4.40
N TYR A 88 -3.00 10.40 3.63
CA TYR A 88 -2.60 10.30 2.23
C TYR A 88 -1.17 9.78 2.02
N LEU A 89 -0.29 9.91 3.02
CA LEU A 89 1.12 9.55 2.88
C LEU A 89 1.45 8.23 3.55
N TYR A 90 0.75 7.87 4.62
CA TYR A 90 1.03 6.67 5.41
C TYR A 90 1.03 5.37 4.59
N PRO A 91 0.06 5.09 3.69
CA PRO A 91 0.10 3.89 2.85
C PRO A 91 1.35 3.82 1.97
N ALA A 92 1.79 4.95 1.42
CA ALA A 92 3.01 5.03 0.63
C ALA A 92 4.25 4.78 1.49
N GLN A 93 4.32 5.34 2.69
CA GLN A 93 5.44 5.12 3.62
C GLN A 93 5.56 3.64 4.03
N CYS A 94 4.45 2.94 4.26
CA CYS A 94 4.47 1.50 4.49
C CYS A 94 5.08 0.74 3.30
N ILE A 95 4.68 1.09 2.07
CA ILE A 95 5.22 0.51 0.84
C ILE A 95 6.73 0.80 0.69
N GLU A 96 7.16 2.03 0.98
CA GLU A 96 8.59 2.37 0.93
C GLU A 96 9.42 1.57 1.95
N ARG A 97 8.87 1.31 3.15
CA ARG A 97 9.50 0.46 4.16
C ARG A 97 9.56 -1.01 3.73
N VAL A 98 8.50 -1.54 3.13
CA VAL A 98 8.49 -2.90 2.55
C VAL A 98 9.59 -3.06 1.50
N LEU A 99 9.83 -2.01 0.72
CA LEU A 99 10.81 -2.01 -0.37
C LEU A 99 12.15 -1.37 0.03
N ALA A 100 12.43 -1.24 1.32
CA ALA A 100 13.69 -0.69 1.80
C ALA A 100 14.88 -1.52 1.28
N GLY A 101 15.87 -0.83 0.69
CA GLY A 101 17.03 -1.46 0.08
C GLY A 101 16.76 -2.19 -1.25
N LYS A 102 15.55 -2.07 -1.81
CA LYS A 102 15.23 -2.56 -3.16
C LYS A 102 15.35 -1.41 -4.16
N ASP A 103 15.82 -1.74 -5.36
CA ASP A 103 15.75 -0.85 -6.51
C ASP A 103 14.41 -1.11 -7.21
N TRP A 104 13.46 -0.20 -7.03
CA TRP A 104 12.12 -0.29 -7.57
C TRP A 104 11.72 1.05 -8.17
N LYS A 105 10.95 1.01 -9.25
CA LYS A 105 10.41 2.18 -9.93
C LYS A 105 8.93 2.35 -9.68
N LYS A 106 8.18 1.24 -9.57
CA LYS A 106 6.74 1.29 -9.34
C LYS A 106 6.32 0.21 -8.37
N ALA A 107 5.44 0.56 -7.44
CA ALA A 107 4.88 -0.35 -6.45
C ALA A 107 3.38 -0.13 -6.37
N LYS A 108 2.61 -1.22 -6.25
CA LYS A 108 1.15 -1.16 -6.22
C LYS A 108 0.62 -2.15 -5.20
N LEU A 109 -0.19 -1.64 -4.26
CA LEU A 109 -1.01 -2.45 -3.38
C LEU A 109 -2.45 -2.35 -3.88
N THR A 110 -2.99 -3.47 -4.38
CA THR A 110 -4.39 -3.59 -4.83
C THR A 110 -5.16 -4.44 -3.84
N PHE A 111 -6.34 -4.00 -3.44
CA PHE A 111 -7.09 -4.66 -2.38
C PHE A 111 -8.59 -4.47 -2.51
N ASN A 112 -9.33 -5.27 -1.75
CA ASN A 112 -10.72 -5.06 -1.40
C ASN A 112 -10.91 -5.39 0.10
N PRO A 113 -12.13 -5.36 0.66
CA PRO A 113 -12.32 -5.64 2.09
C PRO A 113 -11.87 -7.04 2.54
N ARG A 114 -11.67 -7.98 1.61
CA ARG A 114 -11.38 -9.40 1.89
C ARG A 114 -9.95 -9.83 1.57
N LYS A 115 -9.30 -9.19 0.59
CA LYS A 115 -7.98 -9.59 0.11
C LYS A 115 -7.15 -8.39 -0.32
N ALA A 116 -5.83 -8.55 -0.23
CA ALA A 116 -4.86 -7.62 -0.75
C ALA A 116 -3.76 -8.35 -1.51
N THR A 117 -3.25 -7.71 -2.56
CA THR A 117 -2.15 -8.18 -3.39
C THR A 117 -1.18 -7.02 -3.59
N PHE A 118 0.11 -7.29 -3.34
CA PHE A 118 1.18 -6.33 -3.53
C PHE A 118 2.09 -6.75 -4.68
N SER A 119 2.47 -5.81 -5.53
CA SER A 119 3.43 -6.02 -6.62
C SER A 119 4.32 -4.80 -6.81
N TRP A 120 5.53 -5.02 -7.33
CA TRP A 120 6.47 -3.94 -7.66
C TRP A 120 7.38 -4.35 -8.82
N GLU A 121 7.92 -3.34 -9.50
CA GLU A 121 8.91 -3.41 -10.59
C GLU A 121 10.06 -2.45 -10.34
#